data_AF-A0A239AP27-F1
#
_entry.id   AF-A0A239AP27-F1
#
_cell.length_a   1.000
_cell.length_b   1.000
_cell.length_c   1.000
_cell.angle_alpha   90.00
_cell.angle_beta   90.00
_cell.angle_gamma   90.00
#
_symmetry.space_group_name_H-M   'P 1'
#
loop_
_entity.id
_entity.type
_entity.pdbx_description
1 polymer ?
#
loop_
_entity_poly.entity_id
_entity_poly.type
_entity_poly.pdbx_seq_one_letter_code
_entity_poly.pdbx_strand_id
1 'polypeptide(L)'
;MKQLDFIAELEFLTSEQGGRNTPAHSNYRPHIEFENYPEYLTSGNQTYIGKENVEPGEKVKAKIAILGTEYFSKRLYDNMKFKFCEGSRIIGFGKIIEIINTDLKCESDIDQKTINLNLYPTDILKRLESDFGKNSGDAKRKIQELIKSNKEFRSHRIVRSLIFAGNKDINHLKKMIELTKTDWRDLLMNAEYEYPEKRVRDFNNEFGNEKI
;
A
#
# COMPACT_ATOMS: atom_id res chain seq x y z
N MET A 1 -1.20 22.80 -15.89
CA MET A 1 -0.66 22.90 -14.51
C MET A 1 -0.60 21.50 -13.94
N LYS A 2 0.49 21.09 -13.27
CA LYS A 2 0.49 19.81 -12.55
C LYS A 2 -0.52 19.92 -11.40
N GLN A 3 -1.44 18.97 -11.33
CA GLN A 3 -2.49 18.94 -10.32
C GLN A 3 -1.85 18.78 -8.94
N LEU A 4 -2.24 19.63 -8.00
CA LEU A 4 -1.83 19.55 -6.60
C LEU A 4 -2.55 18.38 -5.94
N ASP A 5 -1.82 17.49 -5.28
CA ASP A 5 -2.39 16.31 -4.64
C ASP A 5 -2.58 16.51 -3.13
N PHE A 6 -1.58 17.03 -2.43
CA PHE A 6 -1.66 17.27 -0.99
C PHE A 6 -0.66 18.34 -0.54
N ILE A 7 -0.90 18.88 0.66
CA ILE A 7 0.03 19.74 1.39
C ILE A 7 0.72 18.89 2.46
N ALA A 8 2.03 19.01 2.58
CA ALA A 8 2.83 18.29 3.56
C ALA A 8 3.76 19.21 4.34
N GLU A 9 4.04 18.84 5.59
CA GLU A 9 5.21 19.30 6.33
C GLU A 9 6.41 18.46 5.89
N LEU A 10 7.50 19.10 5.49
CA LEU A 10 8.75 18.45 5.12
C LEU A 10 9.85 18.85 6.12
N GLU A 11 10.71 17.90 6.44
CA GLU A 11 11.90 18.06 7.27
C GLU A 11 13.09 17.47 6.51
N PHE A 12 14.02 18.33 6.11
CA PHE A 12 15.23 17.94 5.40
C PHE A 12 16.30 17.50 6.42
N LEU A 13 17.01 16.42 6.11
CA LEU A 13 18.17 16.01 6.88
C LEU A 13 19.31 17.02 6.71
N THR A 14 20.14 17.19 7.74
CA THR A 14 21.38 17.97 7.62
C THR A 14 22.39 17.23 6.74
N SER A 15 23.40 17.94 6.26
CA SER A 15 24.53 17.33 5.55
C SER A 15 25.22 16.24 6.39
N GLU A 16 25.39 16.44 7.71
CA GLU A 16 26.02 15.44 8.59
C GLU A 16 25.17 14.18 8.76
N GLN A 17 23.84 14.32 8.72
CA GLN A 17 22.90 13.19 8.76
C GLN A 17 22.80 12.47 7.40
N GLY A 18 23.59 12.88 6.41
CA GLY A 18 23.55 12.33 5.07
C GLY A 18 22.43 12.92 4.20
N GLY A 19 21.87 14.09 4.53
CA GLY A 19 20.99 14.88 3.66
C GLY A 19 21.75 15.59 2.53
N ARG A 20 21.09 16.49 1.79
CA ARG A 20 21.76 17.20 0.68
C ARG A 20 22.90 18.09 1.19
N ASN A 21 23.92 18.31 0.35
CA ASN A 21 24.98 19.28 0.62
C ASN A 21 24.64 20.70 0.12
N THR A 22 23.62 20.82 -0.72
CA THR A 22 23.18 22.07 -1.33
C THR A 22 21.66 22.23 -1.18
N PRO A 23 21.15 23.48 -1.23
CA PRO A 23 19.72 23.73 -1.09
C PRO A 23 18.89 22.93 -2.10
N ALA A 24 17.66 22.57 -1.71
CA ALA A 24 16.65 22.09 -2.63
C ALA A 24 15.80 23.27 -3.12
N HIS A 25 15.50 23.33 -4.41
CA HIS A 25 14.68 24.39 -4.99
C HIS A 25 13.26 23.89 -5.28
N SER A 26 12.28 24.79 -5.28
CA SER A 26 10.93 24.47 -5.77
C SER A 26 10.99 23.80 -7.14
N ASN A 27 10.08 22.87 -7.38
CA ASN A 27 10.09 21.88 -8.46
C ASN A 27 11.06 20.70 -8.28
N TYR A 28 11.72 20.55 -7.13
CA TYR A 28 12.43 19.34 -6.76
C TYR A 28 11.52 18.10 -6.84
N ARG A 29 12.03 16.97 -7.36
CA ARG A 29 11.26 15.76 -7.70
C ARG A 29 11.90 14.48 -7.14
N PRO A 30 12.12 14.37 -5.82
CA PRO A 30 12.65 13.14 -5.23
C PRO A 30 11.66 11.98 -5.39
N HIS A 31 12.15 10.77 -5.18
CA HIS A 31 11.27 9.64 -4.91
C HIS A 31 10.62 9.81 -3.55
N ILE A 32 9.35 9.48 -3.43
CA ILE A 32 8.59 9.41 -2.19
C ILE A 32 8.29 7.93 -1.93
N GLU A 33 8.56 7.50 -0.71
CA GLU A 33 8.12 6.23 -0.14
C GLU A 33 7.16 6.54 1.00
N PHE A 34 5.88 6.24 0.80
CA PHE A 34 4.87 6.38 1.85
C PHE A 34 4.98 5.24 2.85
N GLU A 35 4.73 5.54 4.13
CA GLU A 35 4.64 4.50 5.14
C GLU A 35 3.60 3.44 4.75
N ASN A 36 3.86 2.19 5.13
CA ASN A 36 3.01 1.04 4.82
C ASN A 36 2.90 0.68 3.32
N TYR A 37 3.62 1.36 2.43
CA TYR A 37 3.72 1.04 0.99
C TYR A 37 5.18 0.99 0.50
N PRO A 38 6.06 0.20 1.15
CA PRO A 38 7.49 0.16 0.82
C PRO A 38 7.80 -0.35 -0.60
N GLU A 39 6.87 -1.07 -1.23
CA GLU A 39 7.02 -1.65 -2.57
C GLU A 39 6.82 -0.65 -3.71
N TYR A 40 6.27 0.55 -3.44
CA TYR A 40 5.93 1.51 -4.49
C TYR A 40 6.53 2.89 -4.22
N LEU A 41 7.62 3.19 -4.94
CA LEU A 41 8.23 4.51 -4.98
C LEU A 41 7.56 5.37 -6.05
N THR A 42 7.12 6.57 -5.70
CA THR A 42 6.57 7.55 -6.67
C THR A 42 7.44 8.80 -6.74
N SER A 43 7.60 9.41 -7.91
CA SER A 43 8.13 10.77 -7.96
C SER A 43 7.15 11.74 -7.31
N GLY A 44 7.65 12.64 -6.45
CA GLY A 44 6.86 13.68 -5.80
C GLY A 44 7.43 15.06 -6.06
N ASN A 45 6.74 15.86 -6.85
CA ASN A 45 7.13 17.25 -7.08
C ASN A 45 6.81 18.10 -5.86
N GLN A 46 7.82 18.81 -5.35
CA GLN A 46 7.71 19.67 -4.19
C GLN A 46 7.73 21.15 -4.63
N THR A 47 6.70 21.91 -4.26
CA THR A 47 6.68 23.37 -4.39
C THR A 47 6.57 23.97 -3.00
N TYR A 48 7.61 24.67 -2.55
CA TYR A 48 7.71 25.17 -1.19
C TYR A 48 6.80 26.38 -0.97
N ILE A 49 6.17 26.47 0.20
CA ILE A 49 5.25 27.55 0.54
C ILE A 49 6.04 28.62 1.29
N GLY A 50 6.02 29.85 0.77
CA GLY A 50 6.63 31.02 1.40
C GLY A 50 8.13 31.21 1.13
N LYS A 51 8.77 30.30 0.38
CA LYS A 51 10.18 30.42 -0.05
C LYS A 51 10.46 29.61 -1.31
N GLU A 52 11.54 29.93 -2.02
CA GLU A 52 11.93 29.27 -3.28
C GLU A 52 12.94 28.13 -3.10
N ASN A 53 13.66 28.11 -1.98
CA ASN A 53 14.63 27.08 -1.64
C ASN A 53 14.56 26.69 -0.16
N VAL A 54 15.13 25.52 0.15
CA VAL A 54 15.16 24.95 1.50
C VAL A 54 16.58 24.44 1.74
N GLU A 55 17.20 24.91 2.82
CA GLU A 55 18.53 24.48 3.23
C GLU A 55 18.49 23.08 3.88
N PRO A 56 19.59 22.30 3.84
CA PRO A 56 19.71 21.08 4.63
C PRO A 56 19.42 21.34 6.12
N GLY A 57 18.65 20.45 6.76
CA GLY A 57 18.24 20.62 8.17
C GLY A 57 16.96 21.45 8.39
N GLU A 58 16.45 22.14 7.37
CA GLU A 58 15.27 22.99 7.53
C GLU A 58 13.96 22.22 7.44
N LYS A 59 12.91 22.82 8.04
CA LYS A 59 11.52 22.43 7.86
C LYS A 59 10.78 23.40 6.96
N VAL A 60 9.82 22.90 6.20
CA VAL A 60 9.00 23.71 5.28
C VAL A 60 7.64 23.06 5.04
N LYS A 61 6.61 23.86 4.78
CA LYS A 61 5.36 23.33 4.19
C LYS A 61 5.47 23.35 2.67
N ALA A 62 5.02 22.29 2.01
CA ALA A 62 5.12 22.16 0.57
C ALA A 62 3.81 21.65 -0.03
N LYS A 63 3.50 22.17 -1.23
CA LYS A 63 2.51 21.61 -2.15
C LYS A 63 3.17 20.44 -2.88
N ILE A 64 2.54 19.27 -2.83
CA ILE A 64 3.07 18.03 -3.40
C ILE A 64 2.16 17.53 -4.53
N ALA A 65 2.77 17.15 -5.66
CA ALA A 65 2.11 16.43 -6.74
C ALA A 65 2.87 15.13 -7.04
N ILE A 66 2.22 13.97 -6.94
CA ILE A 66 2.81 12.65 -7.15
C ILE A 66 2.50 12.11 -8.54
N LEU A 67 3.40 11.26 -9.07
CA LEU A 67 3.17 10.58 -10.34
C LEU A 67 2.24 9.36 -10.20
N GLY A 68 2.38 8.58 -9.12
CA GLY A 68 1.67 7.32 -8.88
C GLY A 68 0.24 7.47 -8.37
N THR A 69 -0.53 8.43 -8.87
CA THR A 69 -1.89 8.70 -8.37
C THR A 69 -2.84 7.50 -8.46
N GLU A 70 -2.75 6.72 -9.54
CA GLU A 70 -3.53 5.48 -9.71
C GLU A 70 -3.25 4.46 -8.59
N TYR A 71 -1.97 4.23 -8.28
CA TYR A 71 -1.58 3.31 -7.22
C TYR A 71 -2.09 3.78 -5.85
N PHE A 72 -1.93 5.07 -5.57
CA PHE A 72 -2.30 5.70 -4.29
C PHE A 72 -3.77 6.12 -4.19
N SER A 73 -4.61 5.81 -5.18
CA SER A 73 -6.04 6.09 -5.13
C SER A 73 -6.66 5.46 -3.87
N LYS A 74 -7.33 6.28 -3.06
CA LYS A 74 -7.98 5.92 -1.78
C LYS A 74 -7.03 5.29 -0.74
N ARG A 75 -5.75 5.66 -0.74
CA ARG A 75 -4.73 5.12 0.19
C ARG A 75 -4.10 6.13 1.13
N LEU A 76 -4.15 7.42 0.79
CA LEU A 76 -3.52 8.46 1.58
C LEU A 76 -4.46 8.92 2.68
N TYR A 77 -3.92 9.25 3.86
CA TYR A 77 -4.67 9.80 4.99
C TYR A 77 -3.94 10.99 5.61
N ASP A 78 -4.68 11.80 6.35
CA ASP A 78 -4.12 12.94 7.06
C ASP A 78 -3.12 12.45 8.12
N ASN A 79 -1.99 13.14 8.27
CA ASN A 79 -0.84 12.75 9.09
C ASN A 79 -0.04 11.52 8.60
N MET A 80 -0.35 10.97 7.43
CA MET A 80 0.46 9.90 6.85
C MET A 80 1.90 10.36 6.66
N LYS A 81 2.84 9.56 7.14
CA LYS A 81 4.27 9.85 7.00
C LYS A 81 4.84 9.26 5.72
N PHE A 82 5.86 9.90 5.20
CA PHE A 82 6.64 9.42 4.08
C PHE A 82 8.09 9.86 4.23
N LYS A 83 9.00 9.19 3.53
CA LYS A 83 10.36 9.69 3.31
C LYS A 83 10.52 10.06 1.85
N PHE A 84 11.42 11.00 1.58
CA PHE A 84 11.79 11.35 0.22
C PHE A 84 13.29 11.20 -0.01
N CYS A 85 13.64 10.64 -1.16
CA CYS A 85 14.96 10.07 -1.43
C CYS A 85 15.53 10.50 -2.79
N GLU A 86 16.85 10.54 -2.89
CA GLU A 86 17.62 10.57 -4.14
C GLU A 86 18.33 9.22 -4.32
N GLY A 87 17.82 8.39 -5.23
CA GLY A 87 18.25 6.99 -5.29
C GLY A 87 17.98 6.28 -3.96
N SER A 88 19.02 5.68 -3.37
CA SER A 88 18.96 5.03 -2.05
C SER A 88 19.14 5.99 -0.87
N ARG A 89 19.52 7.25 -1.12
CA ARG A 89 19.82 8.24 -0.09
C ARG A 89 18.54 8.91 0.40
N ILE A 90 18.24 8.80 1.69
CA ILE A 90 17.14 9.54 2.31
C ILE A 90 17.55 11.01 2.41
N ILE A 91 16.72 11.90 1.89
CA ILE A 91 16.95 13.36 1.94
C ILE A 91 16.15 14.02 3.04
N GLY A 92 14.99 13.46 3.38
CA GLY A 92 14.17 13.96 4.45
C GLY A 92 12.90 13.18 4.64
N PHE A 93 12.07 13.68 5.55
CA PHE A 93 10.81 13.09 5.95
C PHE A 93 9.68 14.08 5.70
N GLY A 94 8.50 13.54 5.41
CA GLY A 94 7.30 14.31 5.21
C GLY A 94 6.12 13.74 6.00
N LYS A 95 5.17 14.61 6.29
CA LYS A 95 3.89 14.28 6.93
C LYS A 95 2.79 15.03 6.21
N ILE A 96 1.79 14.30 5.69
CA ILE A 96 0.64 14.90 5.02
C ILE A 96 -0.15 15.75 6.04
N ILE A 97 -0.39 17.01 5.72
CA ILE A 97 -1.22 17.91 6.53
C ILE A 97 -2.65 17.92 5.99
N GLU A 98 -2.79 17.97 4.66
CA GLU A 98 -4.10 18.11 4.01
C GLU A 98 -4.06 17.45 2.62
N ILE A 99 -5.03 16.57 2.34
CA ILE A 99 -5.19 15.96 1.03
C ILE A 99 -6.17 16.78 0.21
N ILE A 100 -5.68 17.31 -0.93
CA ILE A 100 -6.43 18.16 -1.85
C ILE A 100 -7.10 17.31 -2.94
N ASN A 101 -6.37 16.33 -3.48
CA ASN A 101 -6.90 15.37 -4.44
C ASN A 101 -7.67 14.27 -3.69
N THR A 102 -9.00 14.41 -3.67
CA THR A 102 -9.92 13.50 -2.97
C THR A 102 -9.92 12.07 -3.51
N ASP A 103 -9.39 11.84 -4.72
CA ASP A 103 -9.25 10.48 -5.25
C ASP A 103 -8.14 9.69 -4.57
N LEU A 104 -7.18 10.38 -3.94
CA LEU A 104 -6.11 9.77 -3.16
C LEU A 104 -6.52 9.54 -1.70
N LYS A 105 -7.45 10.34 -1.17
CA LYS A 105 -7.89 10.28 0.23
C LYS A 105 -8.63 8.96 0.51
N CYS A 106 -8.15 8.20 1.50
CA CYS A 106 -8.90 7.06 2.02
C CYS A 106 -10.11 7.54 2.83
N GLU A 107 -11.10 6.66 3.04
CA GLU A 107 -12.23 6.98 3.90
C GLU A 107 -11.74 7.26 5.33
N SER A 108 -12.38 8.23 6.01
CA SER A 108 -12.08 8.55 7.40
C SER A 108 -12.40 7.36 8.31
N ASP A 109 -11.66 7.25 9.41
CA ASP A 109 -11.88 6.26 10.48
C ASP A 109 -11.70 4.79 10.08
N ILE A 110 -11.19 4.50 8.88
CA ILE A 110 -10.80 3.14 8.50
C ILE A 110 -9.46 2.79 9.14
N ASP A 111 -9.42 1.67 9.86
CA ASP A 111 -8.18 1.03 10.27
C ASP A 111 -7.40 0.55 9.03
N GLN A 112 -6.23 1.14 8.80
CA GLN A 112 -5.32 0.80 7.70
C GLN A 112 -4.98 -0.70 7.68
N LYS A 113 -4.98 -1.37 8.84
CA LYS A 113 -4.74 -2.83 8.94
C LYS A 113 -5.79 -3.66 8.21
N THR A 114 -6.97 -3.09 7.96
CA THR A 114 -8.07 -3.78 7.27
C THR A 114 -8.05 -3.56 5.75
N ILE A 115 -7.46 -2.46 5.27
CA ILE A 115 -7.49 -2.07 3.85
C ILE A 115 -6.15 -2.15 3.15
N ASN A 116 -5.04 -2.18 3.89
CA ASN A 116 -3.72 -2.29 3.33
C ASN A 116 -3.19 -3.72 3.53
N LEU A 117 -3.07 -4.46 2.44
CA LEU A 117 -2.58 -5.84 2.46
C LEU A 117 -1.19 -5.95 3.09
N ASN A 118 -0.34 -4.91 2.98
CA ASN A 118 0.99 -4.90 3.60
C ASN A 118 0.95 -4.92 5.13
N LEU A 119 -0.20 -4.61 5.74
CA LEU A 119 -0.42 -4.62 7.18
C LEU A 119 -1.19 -5.85 7.67
N TYR A 120 -1.48 -6.80 6.78
CA TYR A 120 -2.16 -8.04 7.16
C TYR A 120 -1.23 -8.95 7.96
N PRO A 121 -1.78 -9.95 8.69
CA PRO A 121 -1.02 -10.94 9.43
C PRO A 121 0.16 -11.54 8.66
N THR A 122 1.25 -11.80 9.37
CA THR A 122 2.51 -12.22 8.73
C THR A 122 2.41 -13.56 8.03
N ASP A 123 1.50 -14.45 8.45
CA ASP A 123 1.26 -15.73 7.78
C ASP A 123 0.76 -15.53 6.35
N ILE A 124 -0.14 -14.57 6.13
CA ILE A 124 -0.67 -14.19 4.81
C ILE A 124 0.46 -13.65 3.92
N LEU A 125 1.25 -12.70 4.45
CA LEU A 125 2.34 -12.09 3.71
C LEU A 125 3.41 -13.12 3.33
N LYS A 126 3.82 -13.98 4.26
CA LYS A 126 4.79 -15.05 4.00
C LYS A 126 4.26 -16.07 2.99
N ARG A 127 2.98 -16.43 3.08
CA ARG A 127 2.36 -17.36 2.14
C ARG A 127 2.30 -16.79 0.72
N LEU A 128 1.98 -15.50 0.56
CA LEU A 128 2.01 -14.83 -0.74
C LEU A 128 3.40 -14.87 -1.40
N GLU A 129 4.45 -14.60 -0.64
CA GLU A 129 5.82 -14.68 -1.15
C GLU A 129 6.20 -16.12 -1.53
N SER A 130 5.90 -17.07 -0.65
CA SER A 130 6.25 -18.48 -0.86
C SER A 130 5.52 -19.11 -2.04
N ASP A 131 4.20 -18.88 -2.14
CA ASP A 131 3.36 -19.55 -3.13
C ASP A 131 3.51 -18.94 -4.53
N PHE A 132 3.74 -17.62 -4.63
CA PHE A 132 3.79 -16.94 -5.93
C PHE A 132 5.20 -16.51 -6.37
N GLY A 133 6.20 -16.53 -5.48
CA GLY A 133 7.60 -16.24 -5.80
C GLY A 133 7.76 -14.94 -6.59
N LYS A 134 8.32 -15.03 -7.81
CA LYS A 134 8.47 -13.87 -8.72
C LYS A 134 7.16 -13.14 -9.07
N ASN A 135 6.01 -13.81 -8.93
CA ASN A 135 4.69 -13.25 -9.19
C ASN A 135 4.02 -12.68 -7.91
N SER A 136 4.68 -12.70 -6.76
CA SER A 136 4.11 -12.22 -5.49
C SER A 136 3.67 -10.76 -5.57
N GLY A 137 4.39 -9.91 -6.29
CA GLY A 137 4.00 -8.53 -6.56
C GLY A 137 2.68 -8.41 -7.32
N ASP A 138 2.46 -9.24 -8.35
CA ASP A 138 1.18 -9.25 -9.10
C ASP A 138 0.05 -9.80 -8.24
N ALA A 139 0.31 -10.86 -7.47
CA ALA A 139 -0.66 -11.44 -6.54
C ALA A 139 -1.11 -10.41 -5.48
N LYS A 140 -0.15 -9.72 -4.84
CA LYS A 140 -0.42 -8.65 -3.86
C LYS A 140 -1.26 -7.55 -4.47
N ARG A 141 -0.88 -7.03 -5.64
CA ARG A 141 -1.64 -5.96 -6.32
C ARG A 141 -3.09 -6.36 -6.57
N LYS A 142 -3.32 -7.57 -7.07
CA LYS A 142 -4.67 -8.07 -7.41
C LYS A 142 -5.55 -8.30 -6.18
N ILE A 143 -4.99 -8.90 -5.12
CA ILE A 143 -5.72 -9.08 -3.86
C ILE A 143 -6.01 -7.72 -3.22
N GLN A 144 -5.06 -6.79 -3.27
CA GLN A 144 -5.23 -5.44 -2.76
C GLN A 144 -6.33 -4.66 -3.51
N GLU A 145 -6.44 -4.81 -4.84
CA GLU A 145 -7.56 -4.26 -5.62
C GLU A 145 -8.91 -4.83 -5.16
N LEU A 146 -8.98 -6.14 -4.89
CA LEU A 146 -10.19 -6.78 -4.37
C LEU A 146 -10.58 -6.25 -2.98
N ILE A 147 -9.63 -6.18 -2.03
CA ILE A 147 -9.82 -5.62 -0.68
C ILE A 147 -10.37 -4.19 -0.73
N LYS A 148 -9.90 -3.39 -1.69
CA LYS A 148 -10.38 -2.01 -1.91
C LYS A 148 -11.80 -1.97 -2.47
N SER A 149 -12.15 -2.93 -3.33
CA SER A 149 -13.44 -2.92 -4.03
C SER A 149 -14.65 -3.13 -3.12
N ASN A 150 -14.52 -3.92 -2.05
CA ASN A 150 -15.61 -4.18 -1.11
C ASN A 150 -15.08 -4.57 0.28
N LYS A 151 -15.73 -4.04 1.33
CA LYS A 151 -15.40 -4.34 2.73
C LYS A 151 -15.55 -5.81 3.12
N GLU A 152 -16.41 -6.57 2.46
CA GLU A 152 -16.60 -8.00 2.73
C GLU A 152 -15.34 -8.84 2.44
N PHE A 153 -14.50 -8.36 1.51
CA PHE A 153 -13.27 -9.06 1.11
C PHE A 153 -12.06 -8.74 1.99
N ARG A 154 -12.23 -7.87 2.99
CA ARG A 154 -11.14 -7.43 3.89
C ARG A 154 -10.80 -8.44 4.99
N SER A 155 -11.61 -9.49 5.15
CA SER A 155 -11.36 -10.46 6.21
C SER A 155 -10.13 -11.33 5.90
N HIS A 156 -9.34 -11.62 6.94
CA HIS A 156 -8.18 -12.50 6.81
C HIS A 156 -8.56 -13.88 6.28
N ARG A 157 -9.74 -14.40 6.64
CA ARG A 157 -10.29 -15.67 6.15
C ARG A 157 -10.45 -15.68 4.63
N ILE A 158 -11.03 -14.62 4.05
CA ILE A 158 -11.20 -14.50 2.60
C ILE A 158 -9.83 -14.44 1.91
N VAL A 159 -8.90 -13.62 2.41
CA VAL A 159 -7.57 -13.49 1.81
C VAL A 159 -6.77 -14.80 1.90
N ARG A 160 -6.81 -15.51 3.03
CA ARG A 160 -6.20 -16.84 3.15
C ARG A 160 -6.83 -17.84 2.20
N SER A 161 -8.15 -17.84 2.08
CA SER A 161 -8.89 -18.71 1.15
C SER A 161 -8.50 -18.42 -0.31
N LEU A 162 -8.36 -17.16 -0.70
CA LEU A 162 -7.89 -16.76 -2.04
C LEU A 162 -6.49 -17.27 -2.33
N ILE A 163 -5.55 -17.10 -1.40
CA ILE A 163 -4.16 -17.54 -1.57
C ILE A 163 -4.11 -19.06 -1.69
N PHE A 164 -4.81 -19.78 -0.81
CA PHE A 164 -4.89 -21.23 -0.85
C PHE A 164 -5.50 -21.73 -2.16
N ALA A 165 -6.70 -21.25 -2.48
CA ALA A 165 -7.42 -21.65 -3.69
C ALA A 165 -6.70 -21.20 -4.95
N GLY A 166 -5.87 -20.15 -4.91
CA GLY A 166 -5.01 -19.74 -6.01
C GLY A 166 -3.95 -20.78 -6.40
N ASN A 167 -3.73 -21.80 -5.57
CA ASN A 167 -2.90 -22.98 -5.87
C ASN A 167 -1.53 -22.66 -6.48
N LYS A 168 -0.85 -21.63 -5.95
CA LYS A 168 0.49 -21.19 -6.38
C LYS A 168 0.57 -20.74 -7.85
N ASP A 169 -0.57 -20.55 -8.51
CA ASP A 169 -0.66 -20.15 -9.91
C ASP A 169 -1.39 -18.80 -10.02
N ILE A 170 -0.72 -17.83 -10.63
CA ILE A 170 -1.25 -16.46 -10.72
C ILE A 170 -2.52 -16.36 -11.57
N ASN A 171 -2.69 -17.23 -12.57
CA ASN A 171 -3.90 -17.24 -13.40
C ASN A 171 -5.05 -17.92 -12.65
N HIS A 172 -4.76 -18.93 -11.84
CA HIS A 172 -5.75 -19.55 -10.98
C HIS A 172 -6.18 -18.62 -9.85
N LEU A 173 -5.26 -17.87 -9.23
CA LEU A 173 -5.60 -16.78 -8.31
C LEU A 173 -6.54 -15.75 -8.95
N LYS A 174 -6.28 -15.33 -10.19
CA LYS A 174 -7.19 -14.42 -10.93
C LYS A 174 -8.59 -15.02 -11.06
N LYS A 175 -8.70 -16.31 -11.40
CA LYS A 175 -10.00 -17.01 -11.47
C LYS A 175 -10.71 -17.00 -10.12
N MET A 176 -9.99 -17.27 -9.03
CA MET A 176 -10.55 -17.24 -7.68
C MET A 176 -10.99 -15.84 -7.25
N ILE A 177 -10.28 -14.79 -7.67
CA ILE A 177 -10.69 -13.40 -7.44
C ILE A 177 -12.01 -13.11 -8.16
N GLU A 178 -12.16 -13.52 -9.43
CA GLU A 178 -13.42 -13.33 -10.16
C GLU A 178 -14.58 -14.15 -9.57
N LEU A 179 -14.31 -15.38 -9.11
CA LEU A 179 -15.28 -16.18 -8.37
C LEU A 179 -15.73 -15.46 -7.09
N THR A 180 -14.78 -14.92 -6.32
CA THR A 180 -15.05 -14.20 -5.07
C THR A 180 -15.90 -12.95 -5.28
N LYS A 181 -15.70 -12.24 -6.40
CA LYS A 181 -16.54 -11.09 -6.77
C LYS A 181 -17.97 -11.50 -7.11
N THR A 182 -18.16 -12.74 -7.60
CA THR A 182 -19.47 -13.28 -7.96
C THR A 182 -20.20 -13.82 -6.73
N ASP A 183 -19.58 -14.76 -6.02
CA ASP A 183 -20.00 -15.23 -4.70
C ASP A 183 -18.77 -15.67 -3.89
N TRP A 184 -18.47 -14.95 -2.81
CA TRP A 184 -17.35 -15.29 -1.93
C TRP A 184 -17.57 -16.58 -1.15
N ARG A 185 -18.81 -17.07 -1.02
CA ARG A 185 -19.11 -18.36 -0.39
C ARG A 185 -18.59 -19.49 -1.24
N ASP A 186 -18.64 -19.38 -2.57
CA ASP A 186 -18.08 -20.39 -3.47
C ASP A 186 -16.56 -20.49 -3.31
N LEU A 187 -15.87 -19.37 -3.10
CA LEU A 187 -14.44 -19.39 -2.73
C LEU A 187 -14.23 -20.21 -1.44
N LEU A 188 -15.03 -19.95 -0.41
CA LEU A 188 -14.89 -20.67 0.86
C LEU A 188 -15.19 -22.16 0.70
N MET A 189 -16.19 -22.53 -0.10
CA MET A 189 -16.47 -23.92 -0.43
C MET A 189 -15.27 -24.58 -1.10
N ASN A 190 -14.66 -23.91 -2.09
CA ASN A 190 -13.46 -24.43 -2.78
C ASN A 190 -12.25 -24.55 -1.86
N ALA A 191 -12.09 -23.64 -0.89
CA ALA A 191 -10.89 -23.58 -0.05
C ALA A 191 -11.01 -24.47 1.21
N GLU A 192 -12.16 -24.46 1.86
CA GLU A 192 -12.34 -25.05 3.19
C GLU A 192 -13.05 -26.41 3.21
N TYR A 193 -13.74 -26.79 2.12
CA TYR A 193 -14.61 -27.97 2.09
C TYR A 193 -14.11 -29.02 1.09
N GLU A 194 -14.41 -30.28 1.40
CA GLU A 194 -14.27 -31.42 0.50
C GLU A 194 -15.64 -32.08 0.30
N TYR A 195 -15.83 -32.73 -0.85
CA TYR A 195 -17.07 -33.43 -1.18
C TYR A 195 -17.40 -34.51 -0.12
N PRO A 196 -18.67 -34.69 0.28
CA PRO A 196 -19.87 -34.01 -0.23
C PRO A 196 -20.17 -32.64 0.36
N GLU A 197 -19.58 -32.26 1.50
CA GLU A 197 -19.70 -30.93 2.15
C GLU A 197 -18.97 -30.94 3.51
N LYS A 198 -17.89 -31.72 3.62
CA LYS A 198 -17.14 -31.82 4.86
C LYS A 198 -16.16 -30.65 4.91
N ARG A 199 -16.38 -29.72 5.83
CA ARG A 199 -15.35 -28.73 6.17
C ARG A 199 -14.11 -29.49 6.64
N VAL A 200 -12.96 -29.23 6.03
CA VAL A 200 -11.67 -29.85 6.35
C VAL A 200 -10.61 -28.83 6.76
N ARG A 201 -10.87 -27.54 6.52
CA ARG A 201 -9.98 -26.44 6.89
C ARG A 201 -10.76 -25.27 7.51
N ASP A 202 -10.11 -24.51 8.37
CA ASP A 202 -10.62 -23.27 8.95
C ASP A 202 -9.63 -22.11 8.72
N PHE A 203 -9.91 -21.25 7.74
CA PHE A 203 -9.06 -20.10 7.43
C PHE A 203 -9.33 -18.88 8.31
N ASN A 204 -10.17 -18.99 9.35
CA ASN A 204 -10.06 -18.06 10.47
C ASN A 204 -8.70 -18.20 11.16
N ASN A 205 -8.13 -19.41 11.15
CA ASN A 205 -6.80 -19.70 11.66
C ASN A 205 -5.70 -19.35 10.65
N GLU A 206 -4.48 -19.20 11.15
CA GLU A 206 -3.29 -18.93 10.35
C GLU A 206 -2.90 -20.14 9.47
N PHE A 207 -2.19 -19.86 8.37
CA PHE A 207 -1.59 -20.92 7.57
C PHE A 207 -0.65 -21.81 8.41
N GLY A 208 -0.82 -23.13 8.30
CA GLY A 208 -0.18 -24.14 9.12
C GLY A 208 -1.04 -24.63 10.29
N ASN A 209 -2.09 -23.88 10.65
CA ASN A 209 -3.00 -24.15 11.77
C ASN A 209 -4.46 -24.24 11.30
N GLU A 210 -4.70 -24.53 10.02
CA GLU A 210 -6.03 -24.56 9.43
C GLU A 210 -6.88 -25.79 9.81
N LYS A 211 -6.43 -26.68 10.70
CA LYS A 211 -7.24 -27.83 11.11
C LYS A 211 -8.46 -27.38 11.95
N ILE A 212 -9.55 -28.13 11.83
CA ILE A 212 -10.80 -27.95 12.60
C ILE A 212 -10.68 -28.59 13.98
#